data_AF-A0A534GGJ5-F1
#
_entry.id   AF-A0A534GGJ5-F1
#
_cell.length_a   1.000
_cell.length_b   1.000
_cell.length_c   1.000
_cell.angle_alpha   90.00
_cell.angle_beta   90.00
_cell.angle_gamma   90.00
#
_symmetry.space_group_name_H-M   'P 1'
#
loop_
_entity.id
_entity.type
_entity.pdbx_description
1 polymer ?
#
loop_
_entity_poly.entity_id
_entity_poly.type
_entity_poly.pdbx_seq_one_letter_code
_entity_poly.pdbx_strand_id
1 'polypeptide(L)' 'MILVDTSVWIDYFNAYVSREASFLTLCIAQSRPIVLPGLVLTETLQG' A
#
# COMPACT_ATOMS: atom_id res chain seq x y z
N MET A 1 -1.26 -11.79 -7.44
CA MET A 1 -1.17 -11.58 -5.98
C MET A 1 0.05 -10.72 -5.74
N ILE A 2 -0.12 -9.49 -5.26
CA ILE A 2 0.93 -8.46 -5.13
C ILE A 2 1.16 -8.21 -3.64
N LEU A 3 2.41 -8.30 -3.19
CA LEU A 3 2.80 -7.85 -1.85
C LEU A 3 3.18 -6.36 -1.92
N VAL A 4 2.63 -5.56 -1.01
CA VAL A 4 2.86 -4.11 -0.95
C VAL A 4 3.63 -3.82 0.34
N ASP A 5 4.74 -3.10 0.21
CA ASP A 5 5.59 -2.70 1.33
C ASP A 5 4.95 -1.58 2.18
N THR A 6 5.39 -1.47 3.43
CA THR A 6 4.92 -0.46 4.39
C THR A 6 5.12 0.97 3.85
N SER A 7 6.27 1.26 3.22
CA SER A 7 6.56 2.59 2.70
C SER A 7 5.51 3.08 1.68
N VAL A 8 4.99 2.17 0.85
CA VAL A 8 3.97 2.49 -0.15
C VAL A 8 2.62 2.78 0.50
N TRP A 9 2.28 2.07 1.59
CA TRP A 9 1.08 2.37 2.37
C TRP A 9 1.18 3.73 3.06
N ILE A 10 2.34 4.04 3.64
CA ILE A 10 2.61 5.35 4.25
C ILE A 10 2.44 6.47 3.21
N ASP A 11 3.06 6.32 2.03
CA ASP A 11 2.88 7.27 0.93
C ASP A 11 1.41 7.45 0.53
N TYR A 12 0.69 6.34 0.36
CA TYR A 12 -0.72 6.34 -0.03
C TYR A 12 -1.61 7.05 1.00
N PHE A 13 -1.44 6.76 2.29
CA PHE A 13 -2.22 7.40 3.35
C PHE A 13 -1.86 8.87 3.57
N ASN A 14 -0.59 9.25 3.32
CA ASN A 14 -0.14 10.64 3.40
C ASN A 14 -0.45 11.46 2.13
N ALA A 15 -1.15 10.88 1.15
CA ALA A 15 -1.41 11.49 -0.16
C ALA A 15 -0.13 11.96 -0.88
N TYR A 16 1.00 11.30 -0.62
CA TYR A 16 2.25 11.55 -1.30
C TYR A 16 2.18 10.99 -2.73
N VAL A 17 2.56 11.81 -3.71
CA VAL A 17 2.48 11.43 -5.12
C VAL A 17 3.73 10.65 -5.51
N SER A 18 3.74 9.34 -5.23
CA SER A 18 4.72 8.38 -5.74
C SER A 18 4.13 7.49 -6.84
N ARG A 19 5.01 6.88 -7.65
CA ARG A 19 4.59 5.95 -8.72
C ARG A 19 3.92 4.72 -8.11
N GLU A 20 4.44 4.29 -6.97
CA GLU A 20 4.03 3.14 -6.19
C GLU A 20 2.65 3.38 -5.55
N ALA A 21 2.41 4.54 -4.92
CA ALA A 21 1.10 4.90 -4.38
C ALA A 21 0.05 5.06 -5.49
N SER A 22 0.44 5.60 -6.65
CA SER A 22 -0.42 5.68 -7.83
C SER A 22 -0.78 4.29 -8.36
N PHE A 23 0.19 3.38 -8.41
CA PHE A 23 -0.04 2.00 -8.83
C PHE A 23 -0.92 1.22 -7.83
N LEU A 24 -0.72 1.44 -6.52
CA LEU A 24 -1.57 0.89 -5.47
C LEU A 24 -3.03 1.34 -5.63
N THR A 25 -3.25 2.63 -5.90
CA THR A 25 -4.59 3.19 -6.19
C THR A 25 -5.29 2.44 -7.32
N LEU A 26 -4.59 2.17 -8.42
CA LEU A 26 -5.12 1.40 -9.55
C LEU A 26 -5.41 -0.06 -9.18
N CYS A 27 -4.55 -0.69 -8.37
CA CYS A 27 -4.75 -2.05 -7.91
C CYS A 27 -6.00 -2.19 -7.04
N ILE A 28 -6.22 -1.26 -6.12
CA ILE A 28 -7.42 -1.18 -5.27
C ILE A 28 -8.66 -0.98 -6.14
N ALA A 29 -8.64 0.00 -7.04
CA ALA A 29 -9.77 0.31 -7.93
C ALA A 29 -10.17 -0.89 -8.83
N GLN A 30 -9.20 -1.71 -9.22
CA GLN A 30 -9.42 -2.90 -10.06
C GLN A 30 -9.66 -4.18 -9.25
N SER A 31 -9.79 -4.10 -7.92
CA SER A 31 -9.94 -5.27 -7.04
C SER A 31 -8.85 -6.33 -7.27
N ARG A 32 -7.62 -5.90 -7.58
CA ARG A 32 -6.50 -6.84 -7.77
C ARG A 32 -6.16 -7.49 -6.42
N PRO A 33 -5.80 -8.78 -6.38
CA PRO A 33 -5.38 -9.43 -5.15
C PRO A 33 -4.10 -8.80 -4.57
N ILE A 34 -4.24 -8.11 -3.44
CA ILE A 34 -3.16 -7.50 -2.65
C ILE A 34 -2.98 -8.31 -1.37
N VAL A 35 -1.73 -8.59 -1.02
CA VAL A 35 -1.36 -9.24 0.24
C VAL A 35 -0.91 -8.18 1.21
N LEU A 36 -1.47 -8.21 2.42
CA LEU A 36 -1.09 -7.36 3.53
C LEU A 36 -0.60 -8.25 4.70
N PRO A 37 0.71 -8.53 4.79
CA PRO A 37 1.25 -9.29 5.91
C PRO A 37 1.02 -8.59 7.24
N GLY A 38 0.91 -9.37 8.32
CA GLY A 38 0.70 -8.81 9.66
C GLY A 38 1.80 -7.83 10.09
N LEU A 39 3.06 -8.05 9.66
CA LEU A 39 4.16 -7.13 9.94
C LEU A 39 3.95 -5.77 9.25
N VAL A 40 3.68 -5.79 7.94
CA VAL A 40 3.41 -4.56 7.16
C VAL A 40 2.21 -3.80 7.73
N LEU A 41 1.14 -4.51 8.10
CA LEU A 41 -0.02 -3.91 8.77
C LEU A 41 0.40 -3.24 10.10
N THR A 42 1.21 -3.93 10.90
CA THR A 42 1.67 -3.42 12.20
C THR A 42 2.50 -2.16 12.04
N GLU A 43 3.47 -2.16 11.12
CA GLU A 43 4.31 -1.00 10.84
C GLU A 43 3.48 0.18 10.33
N THR A 44 2.58 -0.07 9.37
CA THR A 44 1.69 0.97 8.80
C THR A 44 0.82 1.63 9.87
N LEU A 45 0.34 0.87 10.86
CA LEU A 45 -0.47 1.41 11.96
C LEU A 45 0.37 2.13 13.04
N GLN A 46 1.68 1.88 13.09
CA GLN A 46 2.60 2.54 14.05
C GLN A 46 3.13 3.89 13.54
N GLY A 47 3.13 4.12 12.22
CA GLY A 47 3.48 5.39 11.59
C GLY A 47 4.84 5.36 10.92
#